data_AF-A0A3R7WLL3-F1
#
_entry.id   AF-A0A3R7WLL3-F1
#
_cell.length_a   1.000
_cell.length_b   1.000
_cell.length_c   1.000
_cell.angle_alpha   90.00
_cell.angle_beta   90.00
_cell.angle_gamma   90.00
#
_symmetry.space_group_name_H-M   'P 1'
#
loop_
_entity.id
_entity.type
_entity.pdbx_description
1 polymer ?
#
loop_
_entity_poly.entity_id
_entity_poly.type
_entity_poly.pdbx_seq_one_letter_code
_entity_poly.pdbx_strand_id
1 'polypeptide(L)'
;MYADDVTFQQTNAPAGSFAEKKPYFSKKHGHYGFKVEVRVLPSGHAINVTSAAPESIADIAICESNIDFHVEKLEKTSHDESMLDADPLVTEYPTAWALLADKGYQGLHRRVRAITPAKNPAGSMLSHAELVRNDKIASDRVIMENCFGRLKTLWSIASDKYAWKRENYDMFFQACVALTNVHIKCLPLREDDEHDHNRYVNRLLALGERTKDKRTNSATKSRDRRKQRLSLLLPPEDVGHYGYDSPDGSGIFD
;
A
#
# COMPACT_ATOMS: atom_id res chain seq x y z
N MET A 1 3.90 16.70 16.81
CA MET A 1 4.07 15.42 16.10
C MET A 1 2.76 14.96 15.50
N TYR A 2 2.79 14.28 14.35
CA TYR A 2 1.66 13.56 13.77
C TYR A 2 2.15 12.31 13.03
N ALA A 3 1.23 11.40 12.72
CA ALA A 3 1.48 10.22 11.91
C ALA A 3 1.03 10.45 10.46
N ASP A 4 1.71 9.81 9.52
CA ASP A 4 1.41 9.83 8.08
C ASP A 4 1.34 8.39 7.56
N ASP A 5 0.29 8.12 6.80
CA ASP A 5 0.06 6.84 6.14
C ASP A 5 -0.87 7.00 4.95
N VAL A 6 -0.85 5.99 4.10
CA VAL A 6 -1.64 5.90 2.87
C VAL A 6 -2.78 4.90 3.05
N THR A 7 -3.97 5.28 2.58
CA THR A 7 -5.08 4.32 2.39
C THR A 7 -5.33 4.04 0.92
N PHE A 8 -5.57 2.77 0.60
CA PHE A 8 -5.97 2.31 -0.72
C PHE A 8 -7.49 2.37 -0.89
N GLN A 9 -7.92 2.90 -2.04
CA GLN A 9 -9.30 2.91 -2.48
C GLN A 9 -9.46 2.05 -3.74
N GLN A 10 -10.29 1.01 -3.65
CA GLN A 10 -10.61 0.18 -4.80
C GLN A 10 -11.49 0.95 -5.80
N THR A 11 -11.21 0.80 -7.10
CA THR A 11 -11.96 1.43 -8.19
C THR A 11 -12.29 0.45 -9.31
N ASN A 12 -13.09 0.90 -10.28
CA ASN A 12 -13.18 0.23 -11.57
C ASN A 12 -11.84 0.33 -12.32
N ALA A 13 -11.56 -0.66 -13.16
CA ALA A 13 -10.44 -0.53 -14.09
C ALA A 13 -10.66 0.73 -14.95
N PRO A 14 -9.68 1.65 -15.06
CA PRO A 14 -9.82 2.83 -15.90
C PRO A 14 -10.16 2.44 -17.35
N ALA A 15 -10.82 3.34 -18.07
CA ALA A 15 -10.94 3.20 -19.52
C ALA A 15 -9.55 3.37 -20.20
N GLY A 16 -9.43 2.98 -21.46
CA GLY A 16 -8.20 3.14 -22.24
C GLY A 16 -7.38 1.85 -22.42
N SER A 17 -6.15 2.04 -22.84
CA SER A 17 -5.14 1.01 -23.10
C SER A 17 -4.61 0.37 -21.81
N PHE A 18 -3.86 -0.73 -21.95
CA PHE A 18 -3.19 -1.34 -20.80
C PHE A 18 -2.16 -0.39 -20.16
N ALA A 19 -1.45 0.40 -20.97
CA ALA A 19 -0.45 1.36 -20.50
C ALA A 19 -1.07 2.43 -19.59
N GLU A 20 -2.27 2.91 -19.91
CA GLU A 20 -3.00 3.90 -19.10
C GLU A 20 -3.58 3.31 -17.80
N LYS A 21 -3.94 2.02 -17.80
CA LYS A 21 -4.51 1.35 -16.62
C LYS A 21 -3.45 0.86 -15.64
N LYS A 22 -2.29 0.45 -16.15
CA LYS A 22 -1.20 -0.18 -15.38
C LYS A 22 -0.80 0.63 -14.12
N PRO A 23 -0.68 1.97 -14.17
CA PRO A 23 -0.35 2.78 -12.99
C PRO A 23 -1.33 2.65 -11.82
N TYR A 24 -2.57 2.24 -12.08
CA TYR A 24 -3.61 2.13 -11.06
C TYR A 24 -3.74 0.73 -10.48
N PHE A 25 -2.99 -0.25 -10.98
CA PHE A 25 -3.11 -1.62 -10.53
C PHE A 25 -2.24 -1.89 -9.30
N SER A 26 -2.88 -2.29 -8.20
CA SER A 26 -2.20 -2.74 -6.99
C SER A 26 -1.88 -4.22 -7.06
N LYS A 27 -0.58 -4.56 -7.03
CA LYS A 27 -0.14 -5.96 -6.89
C LYS A 27 -0.53 -6.53 -5.53
N LYS A 28 -0.41 -5.73 -4.47
CA LYS A 28 -0.77 -6.08 -3.09
C LYS A 28 -2.24 -6.47 -3.00
N HIS A 29 -3.13 -5.61 -3.47
CA HIS A 29 -4.57 -5.82 -3.35
C HIS A 29 -5.18 -6.61 -4.53
N GLY A 30 -4.47 -6.77 -5.65
CA GLY A 30 -5.00 -7.44 -6.84
C GLY A 30 -6.08 -6.66 -7.59
N HIS A 31 -6.27 -5.37 -7.26
CA HIS A 31 -7.32 -4.51 -7.79
C HIS A 31 -6.76 -3.23 -8.41
N TYR A 32 -7.57 -2.58 -9.25
CA TYR A 32 -7.32 -1.19 -9.63
C TYR A 32 -7.79 -0.27 -8.51
N GLY A 33 -7.11 0.85 -8.33
CA GLY A 33 -7.42 1.80 -7.30
C GLY A 33 -6.58 3.06 -7.35
N PHE A 34 -6.88 3.93 -6.39
CA PHE A 34 -6.06 5.08 -6.03
C PHE A 34 -5.55 4.91 -4.62
N LYS A 35 -4.57 5.73 -4.29
CA LYS A 35 -4.10 5.88 -2.93
C LYS A 35 -4.14 7.34 -2.50
N VAL A 36 -4.48 7.54 -1.24
CA VAL A 36 -4.59 8.86 -0.62
C VAL A 36 -3.77 8.84 0.65
N GLU A 37 -2.93 9.85 0.82
CA GLU A 37 -2.14 10.03 2.03
C GLU A 37 -2.89 10.92 3.01
N VAL A 38 -2.93 10.49 4.27
CA VAL A 38 -3.65 11.18 5.35
C VAL A 38 -2.69 11.38 6.51
N ARG A 39 -2.74 12.57 7.11
CA ARG A 39 -1.92 12.91 8.28
C ARG A 39 -2.82 13.05 9.50
N VAL A 40 -2.51 12.35 10.58
CA VAL A 40 -3.37 12.25 11.77
C VAL A 40 -2.59 12.60 13.03
N LEU A 41 -3.16 13.48 13.85
CA LEU A 41 -2.62 13.83 15.17
C LEU A 41 -2.77 12.66 16.15
N PRO A 42 -2.01 12.64 17.26
CA PRO A 42 -2.22 11.66 18.34
C PRO A 42 -3.65 11.66 18.90
N SER A 43 -4.38 12.78 18.77
CA SER A 43 -5.80 12.88 19.14
C SER A 43 -6.77 12.20 18.17
N GLY A 44 -6.27 11.59 17.09
CA GLY A 44 -7.07 10.96 16.05
C GLY A 44 -7.59 11.89 14.95
N HIS A 45 -7.36 13.20 15.07
CA HIS A 45 -7.86 14.16 14.08
C HIS A 45 -6.94 14.22 12.87
N ALA A 46 -7.50 14.04 11.68
CA ALA A 46 -6.80 14.24 10.43
C ALA A 46 -6.57 15.74 10.18
N ILE A 47 -5.33 16.15 9.93
CA ILE A 47 -4.96 17.56 9.70
C ILE A 47 -4.76 17.91 8.24
N ASN A 48 -4.53 16.92 7.39
CA ASN A 48 -4.39 17.10 5.96
C ASN A 48 -4.60 15.78 5.21
N VAL A 49 -5.04 15.91 3.95
CA VAL A 49 -5.32 14.82 3.02
C VAL A 49 -4.82 15.22 1.64
N THR A 50 -4.04 14.37 0.98
CA THR A 50 -3.55 14.66 -0.38
C THR A 50 -4.63 14.41 -1.44
N SER A 51 -4.38 14.88 -2.65
CA SER A 51 -5.10 14.38 -3.83
C SER A 51 -4.82 12.90 -4.08
N ALA A 52 -5.77 12.22 -4.73
CA ALA A 52 -5.65 10.80 -5.03
C ALA A 52 -4.62 10.50 -6.12
N ALA A 53 -3.59 9.75 -5.74
CA ALA A 53 -2.51 9.35 -6.61
C ALA A 53 -2.77 7.95 -7.24
N PRO A 54 -2.22 7.69 -8.44
CA PRO A 54 -2.09 6.34 -8.97
C PRO A 54 -1.33 5.43 -8.02
N GLU A 55 -1.72 4.15 -7.97
CA GLU A 55 -1.12 3.15 -7.09
C GLU A 55 0.38 2.94 -7.32
N SER A 56 0.86 3.13 -8.56
CA SER A 56 2.27 2.96 -8.91
C SER A 56 3.20 3.98 -8.27
N ILE A 57 2.69 5.07 -7.68
CA ILE A 57 3.50 6.22 -7.31
C ILE A 57 4.48 6.02 -6.15
N ALA A 58 4.57 4.94 -5.38
CA ALA A 58 5.34 4.90 -4.12
C ALA A 58 4.93 5.98 -3.07
N ASP A 59 4.81 5.57 -1.82
CA ASP A 59 4.15 6.40 -0.80
C ASP A 59 5.05 7.57 -0.38
N ILE A 60 6.36 7.32 -0.24
CA ILE A 60 7.35 8.36 0.02
C ILE A 60 7.35 9.49 -1.02
N ALA A 61 7.11 9.19 -2.30
CA ALA A 61 7.08 10.22 -3.33
C ALA A 61 5.86 11.15 -3.21
N ILE A 62 4.74 10.64 -2.68
CA ILE A 62 3.56 11.46 -2.36
C ILE A 62 3.91 12.40 -1.20
N CYS A 63 4.47 11.87 -0.11
CA CYS A 63 4.90 12.68 1.03
C CYS A 63 5.93 13.75 0.63
N GLU A 64 6.96 13.39 -0.16
CA GLU A 64 7.97 14.33 -0.64
C GLU A 64 7.38 15.42 -1.54
N SER A 65 6.32 15.13 -2.31
CA SER A 65 5.64 16.15 -3.12
C SER A 65 4.91 17.20 -2.28
N ASN A 66 4.65 16.90 -1.01
CA ASN A 66 3.99 17.79 -0.06
C ASN A 66 4.94 18.26 1.06
N ILE A 67 6.24 18.36 0.77
CA ILE A 67 7.26 18.63 1.78
C ILE A 67 7.09 19.97 2.48
N ASP A 68 6.61 20.99 1.77
CA ASP A 68 6.42 22.33 2.32
C ASP A 68 5.37 22.34 3.44
N PHE A 69 4.28 21.58 3.27
CA PHE A 69 3.30 21.35 4.33
C PHE A 69 3.96 20.71 5.56
N HIS A 70 4.85 19.73 5.35
CA HIS A 70 5.52 19.05 6.45
C HIS A 70 6.48 19.98 7.19
N VAL A 71 7.27 20.77 6.47
CA VAL A 71 8.18 21.76 7.07
C VAL A 71 7.39 22.77 7.91
N GLU A 72 6.33 23.36 7.35
CA GLU A 72 5.48 24.32 8.07
C GLU A 72 4.81 23.69 9.30
N LYS A 73 4.20 22.50 9.17
CA LYS A 73 3.46 21.88 10.27
C LYS A 73 4.30 21.23 11.35
N LEU A 74 5.56 20.94 11.06
CA LEU A 74 6.48 20.40 12.06
C LEU A 74 7.24 21.51 12.78
N GLU A 75 7.27 22.74 12.27
CA GLU A 75 7.96 23.86 12.91
C GLU A 75 7.46 24.07 14.36
N LYS A 76 8.40 24.05 15.30
CA LYS A 76 8.15 24.33 16.71
C LYS A 76 7.87 25.82 16.87
N THR A 77 6.88 26.13 17.69
CA THR A 77 6.65 27.50 18.13
C THR A 77 7.60 27.87 19.27
N SER A 78 7.72 29.16 19.58
CA SER A 78 8.53 29.65 20.71
C SER A 78 8.10 29.03 22.06
N HIS A 79 6.83 28.67 22.20
CA HIS A 79 6.31 27.99 23.38
C HIS A 79 6.80 26.54 23.47
N ASP A 80 6.97 25.89 22.32
CA ASP A 80 7.39 24.49 22.20
C ASP A 80 8.87 24.28 22.52
N GLU A 81 9.71 25.32 22.46
CA GLU A 81 11.15 25.24 22.79
C GLU A 81 11.40 24.80 24.23
N SER A 82 10.46 25.09 25.13
CA SER A 82 10.52 24.69 26.53
C SER A 82 10.10 23.23 26.77
N MET A 83 9.48 22.58 25.78
CA MET A 83 9.01 21.21 25.91
C MET A 83 10.16 20.21 25.78
N LEU A 84 10.17 19.21 26.67
CA LEU A 84 11.12 18.11 26.59
C LEU A 84 10.88 17.30 25.33
N ASP A 85 11.92 17.19 24.52
CA ASP A 85 11.92 16.45 23.26
C ASP A 85 13.13 15.51 23.24
N ALA A 86 12.87 14.24 23.54
CA ALA A 86 13.88 13.18 23.59
C ALA A 86 13.80 12.25 22.38
N ASP A 87 13.01 12.61 21.36
CA ASP A 87 12.82 11.76 20.19
C ASP A 87 14.05 11.77 19.27
N PRO A 88 14.28 10.71 18.48
CA PRO A 88 15.36 10.66 17.51
C PRO A 88 15.43 11.90 16.60
N LEU A 89 16.63 12.18 16.10
CA LEU A 89 16.92 13.27 15.15
C LEU A 89 16.70 14.70 15.71
N VAL A 90 16.50 14.87 17.02
CA VAL A 90 16.36 16.21 17.64
C VAL A 90 17.57 17.11 17.36
N THR A 91 18.78 16.56 17.37
CA THR A 91 20.00 17.34 17.11
C THR A 91 20.09 17.83 15.67
N GLU A 92 19.59 17.04 14.72
CA GLU A 92 19.59 17.38 13.29
C GLU A 92 18.43 18.34 12.94
N TYR A 93 17.32 18.23 13.66
CA TYR A 93 16.11 19.02 13.47
C TYR A 93 15.63 19.65 14.80
N PRO A 94 16.39 20.59 15.39
CA PRO A 94 16.13 21.10 16.74
C PRO A 94 14.82 21.87 16.83
N THR A 95 14.44 22.56 15.76
CA THR A 95 13.24 23.40 15.65
C THR A 95 12.04 22.67 15.07
N ALA A 96 12.10 21.35 14.88
CA ALA A 96 10.99 20.60 14.30
C ALA A 96 10.49 19.48 15.22
N TRP A 97 9.17 19.35 15.31
CA TRP A 97 8.49 18.15 15.79
C TRP A 97 8.72 16.97 14.84
N ALA A 98 8.48 15.76 15.34
CA ALA A 98 8.62 14.55 14.55
C ALA A 98 7.39 14.23 13.68
N LEU A 99 7.65 13.53 12.57
CA LEU A 99 6.67 12.86 11.73
C LEU A 99 6.81 11.34 11.89
N LEU A 100 5.76 10.66 12.35
CA LEU A 100 5.76 9.20 12.41
C LEU A 100 5.27 8.64 11.07
N ALA A 101 6.06 7.77 10.44
CA ALA A 101 5.70 7.20 9.16
C ALA A 101 5.99 5.69 9.10
N ASP A 102 5.36 5.03 8.14
CA ASP A 102 5.53 3.60 7.93
C ASP A 102 6.95 3.24 7.44
N LYS A 103 7.24 1.94 7.35
CA LYS A 103 8.55 1.44 6.91
C LYS A 103 8.84 1.70 5.42
N GLY A 104 7.83 2.00 4.60
CA GLY A 104 7.95 2.43 3.21
C GLY A 104 8.54 3.83 3.04
N TYR A 105 8.46 4.68 4.06
CA TYR A 105 9.02 6.05 4.05
C TYR A 105 10.52 6.13 4.40
N GLN A 106 11.25 5.01 4.27
CA GLN A 106 12.69 4.99 4.49
C GLN A 106 13.42 5.99 3.58
N GLY A 107 14.20 6.88 4.19
CA GLY A 107 14.90 7.98 3.52
C GLY A 107 14.26 9.36 3.72
N LEU A 108 13.01 9.43 4.19
CA LEU A 108 12.30 10.70 4.42
C LEU A 108 12.99 11.59 5.48
N HIS A 109 13.73 10.97 6.41
CA HIS A 109 14.53 11.66 7.43
C HIS A 109 15.57 12.63 6.86
N ARG A 110 15.88 12.55 5.56
CA ARG A 110 16.79 13.48 4.87
C ARG A 110 16.14 14.82 4.52
N ARG A 111 14.81 14.89 4.59
CA ARG A 111 14.01 16.04 4.16
C ARG A 111 13.29 16.70 5.34
N VAL A 112 12.76 15.90 6.26
CA VAL A 112 12.06 16.33 7.48
C VAL A 112 12.42 15.38 8.63
N ARG A 113 12.09 15.74 9.87
CA ARG A 113 12.31 14.90 11.05
C ARG A 113 11.38 13.68 11.09
N ALA A 114 11.56 12.75 10.16
CA ALA A 114 10.75 11.55 10.02
C ALA A 114 11.32 10.39 10.84
N ILE A 115 10.48 9.82 11.71
CA ILE A 115 10.77 8.62 12.49
C ILE A 115 10.05 7.45 11.81
N THR A 116 10.83 6.46 11.38
CA THR A 116 10.35 5.27 10.67
C THR A 116 10.92 4.01 11.30
N PRO A 117 10.19 2.87 11.28
CA PRO A 117 10.72 1.60 11.79
C PRO A 117 11.99 1.17 11.03
N ALA A 118 13.01 0.73 11.76
CA ALA A 118 14.24 0.21 11.20
C ALA A 118 13.98 -0.97 10.25
N LYS A 119 14.73 -1.02 9.15
CA LYS A 119 14.69 -2.11 8.18
C LYS A 119 15.82 -3.09 8.44
N ASN A 120 15.53 -4.38 8.28
CA ASN A 120 16.55 -5.42 8.29
C ASN A 120 17.67 -5.05 7.30
N PRO A 121 18.93 -4.99 7.76
CA PRO A 121 20.05 -4.82 6.85
C PRO A 121 20.16 -6.01 5.89
N ALA A 122 20.87 -5.83 4.79
CA ALA A 122 21.03 -6.90 3.80
C ALA A 122 21.72 -8.11 4.44
N GLY A 123 21.00 -9.22 4.56
CA GLY A 123 21.52 -10.48 5.10
C GLY A 123 21.63 -10.55 6.62
N SER A 124 21.11 -9.58 7.39
CA SER A 124 21.14 -9.61 8.85
C SER A 124 19.79 -9.29 9.49
N MET A 125 19.68 -9.58 10.78
CA MET A 125 18.49 -9.31 11.60
C MET A 125 18.66 -8.02 12.40
N LEU A 126 17.53 -7.41 12.77
CA LEU A 126 17.52 -6.29 13.71
C LEU A 126 17.97 -6.75 15.09
N SER A 127 18.69 -5.89 15.78
CA SER A 127 19.00 -6.06 17.20
C SER A 127 17.73 -6.02 18.05
N HIS A 128 17.79 -6.56 19.26
CA HIS A 128 16.68 -6.51 20.20
C HIS A 128 16.22 -5.07 20.49
N ALA A 129 17.16 -4.13 20.64
CA ALA A 129 16.84 -2.72 20.87
C ALA A 129 16.10 -2.08 19.67
N GLU A 130 16.43 -2.46 18.44
CA GLU A 130 15.73 -2.00 17.25
C GLU A 130 14.33 -2.60 17.14
N LEU A 131 14.14 -3.87 17.51
CA LEU A 131 12.82 -4.49 17.56
C LEU A 131 11.91 -3.79 18.57
N VAL A 132 12.40 -3.53 19.79
CA VAL A 132 11.65 -2.78 20.81
C VAL A 132 11.31 -1.36 20.33
N ARG A 133 12.24 -0.69 19.64
CA ARG A 133 11.97 0.64 19.05
C ARG A 133 10.89 0.57 17.97
N ASN A 134 10.97 -0.42 17.07
CA ASN A 134 9.99 -0.61 16.01
C ASN A 134 8.60 -0.90 16.58
N ASP A 135 8.52 -1.67 17.66
CA ASP A 135 7.28 -1.98 18.36
C ASP A 135 6.62 -0.73 18.97
N LYS A 136 7.42 0.16 19.58
CA LYS A 136 6.93 1.48 20.04
C LYS A 136 6.43 2.35 18.89
N ILE A 137 7.18 2.44 17.79
CA ILE A 137 6.76 3.21 16.61
C ILE A 137 5.46 2.64 16.02
N ALA A 138 5.33 1.31 15.96
CA ALA A 138 4.11 0.66 15.49
C ALA A 138 2.93 0.96 16.42
N SER A 139 3.15 0.87 17.74
CA SER A 139 2.14 1.20 18.76
C SER A 139 1.64 2.63 18.64
N ASP A 140 2.53 3.61 18.48
CA ASP A 140 2.13 5.02 18.32
C ASP A 140 1.39 5.26 17.00
N ARG A 141 1.74 4.51 15.95
CA ARG A 141 1.08 4.58 14.64
C ARG A 141 -0.29 3.92 14.59
N VAL A 142 -0.70 3.17 15.61
CA VAL A 142 -2.04 2.54 15.66
C VAL A 142 -3.16 3.56 15.51
N ILE A 143 -2.90 4.84 15.85
CA ILE A 143 -3.85 5.94 15.64
C ILE A 143 -4.27 6.10 14.17
N MET A 144 -3.38 5.79 13.23
CA MET A 144 -3.70 5.78 11.79
C MET A 144 -4.69 4.68 11.45
N GLU A 145 -4.46 3.48 11.99
CA GLU A 145 -5.33 2.32 11.76
C GLU A 145 -6.72 2.58 12.35
N ASN A 146 -6.79 3.12 13.57
CA ASN A 146 -8.03 3.54 14.20
C ASN A 146 -8.76 4.61 13.38
N CYS A 147 -8.06 5.66 12.93
CA CYS A 147 -8.66 6.70 12.11
C CYS A 147 -9.23 6.14 10.80
N PHE A 148 -8.48 5.26 10.13
CA PHE A 148 -8.93 4.61 8.90
C PHE A 148 -10.07 3.61 9.13
N GLY A 149 -10.07 2.92 10.27
CA GLY A 149 -11.16 2.06 10.70
C GLY A 149 -12.45 2.85 10.81
N ARG A 150 -12.45 3.90 11.64
CA ARG A 150 -13.61 4.79 11.79
C ARG A 150 -14.09 5.38 10.47
N LEU A 151 -13.17 5.86 9.62
CA LEU A 151 -13.49 6.39 8.30
C LEU A 151 -14.25 5.35 7.45
N LYS A 152 -13.80 4.10 7.45
CA LYS A 152 -14.39 3.02 6.63
C LYS A 152 -15.66 2.43 7.24
N THR A 153 -15.83 2.52 8.55
CA THR A 153 -17.07 2.13 9.22
C THR A 153 -18.18 3.15 8.96
N LEU A 154 -17.85 4.44 8.92
CA LEU A 154 -18.83 5.50 8.72
C LEU A 154 -19.20 5.72 7.24
N TRP A 155 -18.26 5.57 6.31
CA TRP A 155 -18.44 6.06 4.93
C TRP A 155 -18.19 5.00 3.88
N SER A 156 -19.26 4.60 3.17
CA SER A 156 -19.17 3.63 2.08
C SER A 156 -18.28 4.07 0.92
N ILE A 157 -18.14 5.39 0.71
CA ILE A 157 -17.22 5.97 -0.28
C ILE A 157 -15.78 5.51 -0.04
N ALA A 158 -15.37 5.37 1.22
CA ALA A 158 -14.02 4.95 1.63
C ALA A 158 -13.88 3.43 1.84
N SER A 159 -14.99 2.71 2.07
CA SER A 159 -14.97 1.27 2.39
C SER A 159 -15.29 0.35 1.21
N ASP A 160 -16.06 0.85 0.24
CA ASP A 160 -16.56 0.07 -0.87
C ASP A 160 -15.84 0.46 -2.16
N LYS A 161 -16.09 -0.30 -3.23
CA LYS A 161 -15.51 0.00 -4.53
C LYS A 161 -16.06 1.33 -5.06
N TYR A 162 -15.18 2.30 -5.26
CA TYR A 162 -15.53 3.59 -5.84
C TYR A 162 -15.83 3.43 -7.34
N ALA A 163 -17.07 3.76 -7.72
CA ALA A 163 -17.58 3.56 -9.08
C ALA A 163 -17.89 4.88 -9.82
N TRP A 164 -17.71 6.03 -9.17
CA TRP A 164 -18.08 7.33 -9.72
C TRP A 164 -16.91 7.98 -10.47
N LYS A 165 -17.15 9.17 -11.03
CA LYS A 165 -16.12 9.92 -11.77
C LYS A 165 -14.94 10.24 -10.86
N ARG A 166 -13.72 10.04 -11.36
CA ARG A 166 -12.48 10.27 -10.60
C ARG A 166 -12.33 11.73 -10.18
N GLU A 167 -12.74 12.67 -11.02
CA GLU A 167 -12.63 14.12 -10.75
C GLU A 167 -13.34 14.53 -9.44
N ASN A 168 -14.37 13.78 -9.03
CA ASN A 168 -15.12 14.07 -7.81
C ASN A 168 -14.56 13.36 -6.57
N TYR A 169 -13.61 12.44 -6.75
CA TYR A 169 -13.18 11.55 -5.67
C TYR A 169 -12.53 12.32 -4.52
N ASP A 170 -11.60 13.22 -4.83
CA ASP A 170 -10.88 13.99 -3.81
C ASP A 170 -11.85 14.79 -2.93
N MET A 171 -12.82 15.48 -3.54
CA MET A 171 -13.86 16.21 -2.82
C MET A 171 -14.66 15.31 -1.87
N PHE A 172 -15.13 14.15 -2.34
CA PHE A 172 -15.91 13.24 -1.50
C PHE A 172 -15.08 12.63 -0.39
N PHE A 173 -13.84 12.23 -0.67
CA PHE A 173 -12.96 11.62 0.31
C PHE A 173 -12.57 12.64 1.39
N GLN A 174 -12.22 13.87 1.01
CA GLN A 174 -11.95 14.96 1.94
C GLN A 174 -13.17 15.29 2.81
N ALA A 175 -14.37 15.29 2.24
CA ALA A 175 -15.60 15.46 3.02
C ALA A 175 -15.79 14.32 4.05
N CYS A 176 -15.54 13.07 3.66
CA CYS A 176 -15.59 11.93 4.59
C CYS A 176 -14.58 12.08 5.74
N VAL A 177 -13.35 12.52 5.44
CA VAL A 177 -12.32 12.76 6.47
C VAL A 177 -12.73 13.90 7.40
N ALA A 178 -13.24 15.02 6.87
CA ALA A 178 -13.70 16.14 7.67
C ALA A 178 -14.88 15.76 8.60
N LEU A 179 -15.86 15.01 8.09
CA LEU A 179 -16.97 14.50 8.90
C LEU A 179 -16.51 13.47 9.93
N THR A 180 -15.48 12.67 9.61
CA THR A 180 -14.84 11.76 10.57
C THR A 180 -14.19 12.53 11.71
N ASN A 181 -13.51 13.65 11.44
CA ASN A 181 -12.97 14.51 12.50
C ASN A 181 -14.08 15.03 13.44
N VAL A 182 -15.23 15.46 12.89
CA VAL A 182 -16.38 15.88 13.70
C VAL A 182 -16.89 14.72 14.55
N HIS A 183 -16.98 13.53 13.98
CA HIS A 183 -17.39 12.34 14.72
C HIS A 183 -16.39 11.98 15.83
N ILE A 184 -15.08 12.05 15.59
CA ILE A 184 -14.03 11.79 16.59
C ILE A 184 -14.11 12.77 17.75
N LYS A 185 -14.41 14.05 17.45
CA LYS A 185 -14.61 15.08 18.47
C LYS A 185 -15.77 14.75 19.42
N CYS A 186 -16.84 14.15 18.91
CA CYS A 186 -17.99 13.73 19.72
C CYS A 186 -17.79 12.36 20.38
N LEU A 187 -17.08 11.46 19.69
CA LEU A 187 -16.89 10.06 20.06
C LEU A 187 -15.45 9.65 19.75
N PRO A 188 -14.55 9.70 20.75
CA PRO A 188 -13.15 9.35 20.60
C PRO A 188 -12.92 7.98 19.94
N LEU A 189 -11.76 7.80 19.34
CA LEU A 189 -11.34 6.52 18.75
C LEU A 189 -11.22 5.43 19.82
N ARG A 190 -11.47 4.18 19.42
CA ARG A 190 -11.53 2.99 20.29
C ARG A 190 -10.80 1.83 19.60
N GLU A 191 -10.52 0.78 20.37
CA GLU A 191 -9.91 -0.47 19.87
C GLU A 191 -10.72 -1.14 18.76
N ASP A 192 -12.07 -1.04 18.83
CA ASP A 192 -12.96 -1.53 17.78
C ASP A 192 -12.65 -0.92 16.39
N ASP A 193 -12.14 0.31 16.35
CA ASP A 193 -11.79 0.96 15.08
C ASP A 193 -10.59 0.25 14.42
N GLU A 194 -9.60 -0.20 15.18
CA GLU A 194 -8.48 -1.01 14.68
C GLU A 194 -8.99 -2.34 14.10
N HIS A 195 -9.90 -3.00 14.82
CA HIS A 195 -10.51 -4.25 14.39
C HIS A 195 -11.30 -4.08 13.08
N ASP A 196 -12.04 -2.99 12.96
CA ASP A 196 -12.76 -2.63 11.73
C ASP A 196 -11.80 -2.36 10.56
N HIS A 197 -10.68 -1.68 10.81
CA HIS A 197 -9.62 -1.49 9.82
C HIS A 197 -9.08 -2.84 9.32
N ASN A 198 -8.71 -3.72 10.25
CA ASN A 198 -8.19 -5.05 9.95
C ASN A 198 -9.21 -5.90 9.18
N ARG A 199 -10.49 -5.84 9.55
CA ARG A 199 -11.58 -6.51 8.83
C ARG A 199 -11.69 -6.01 7.39
N TYR A 200 -11.60 -4.69 7.18
CA TYR A 200 -11.59 -4.11 5.84
C TYR A 200 -10.40 -4.60 5.01
N VAL A 201 -9.18 -4.54 5.56
CA VAL A 201 -7.96 -4.95 4.85
C VAL A 201 -8.04 -6.43 4.45
N ASN A 202 -8.44 -7.29 5.38
CA ASN A 202 -8.61 -8.72 5.14
C ASN A 202 -9.65 -9.01 4.06
N ARG A 203 -10.79 -8.30 4.08
CA ARG A 203 -11.82 -8.38 3.03
C ARG A 203 -11.25 -8.00 1.67
N LEU A 204 -10.48 -6.91 1.59
CA LEU A 204 -9.90 -6.41 0.36
C LEU A 204 -8.89 -7.40 -0.24
N LEU A 205 -8.00 -7.95 0.59
CA LEU A 205 -7.04 -8.98 0.18
C LEU A 205 -7.74 -10.24 -0.33
N ALA A 206 -8.77 -10.72 0.38
CA ALA A 206 -9.55 -11.88 -0.03
C ALA A 206 -10.26 -11.68 -1.39
N LEU A 207 -10.79 -10.47 -1.64
CA LEU A 207 -11.34 -10.11 -2.96
C LEU A 207 -10.27 -10.10 -4.05
N GLY A 208 -9.04 -9.69 -3.70
CA GLY A 208 -7.88 -9.68 -4.57
C GLY A 208 -7.51 -11.08 -5.04
N GLU A 209 -7.35 -12.00 -4.11
CA GLU A 209 -7.04 -13.41 -4.39
C GLU A 209 -8.11 -14.06 -5.26
N ARG A 210 -9.40 -13.89 -4.93
CA ARG A 210 -10.51 -14.37 -5.78
C ARG A 210 -10.44 -13.83 -7.21
N THR A 211 -9.98 -12.59 -7.39
CA THR A 211 -9.85 -11.98 -8.71
C THR A 211 -8.65 -12.55 -9.47
N LYS A 212 -7.54 -12.81 -8.77
CA LYS A 212 -6.36 -13.50 -9.35
C LYS A 212 -6.73 -14.91 -9.80
N ASP A 213 -7.43 -15.69 -8.97
CA ASP A 213 -7.87 -17.05 -9.29
C ASP A 213 -8.79 -17.11 -10.51
N LYS A 214 -9.72 -16.15 -10.63
CA LYS A 214 -10.57 -16.04 -11.82
C LYS A 214 -9.76 -15.76 -13.09
N ARG A 215 -8.71 -14.93 -12.98
CA ARG A 215 -7.84 -14.58 -14.11
C ARG A 215 -6.96 -15.75 -14.52
N THR A 216 -6.35 -16.47 -13.56
CA THR A 216 -5.53 -17.65 -13.85
C THR A 216 -6.38 -18.75 -14.49
N ASN A 217 -7.56 -19.05 -13.94
CA ASN A 217 -8.48 -20.04 -14.51
C ASN A 217 -8.91 -19.69 -15.94
N SER A 218 -9.21 -18.42 -16.20
CA SER A 218 -9.58 -17.95 -17.54
C SER A 218 -8.40 -18.05 -18.53
N ALA A 219 -7.19 -17.71 -18.09
CA ALA A 219 -5.99 -17.81 -18.90
C ALA A 219 -5.64 -19.27 -19.24
N THR A 220 -5.77 -20.19 -18.29
CA THR A 220 -5.58 -21.64 -18.51
C THR A 220 -6.57 -22.16 -19.55
N LYS A 221 -7.87 -21.89 -19.35
CA LYS A 221 -8.92 -22.27 -20.33
C LYS A 221 -8.63 -21.71 -21.73
N SER A 222 -8.15 -20.46 -21.83
CA SER A 222 -7.79 -19.86 -23.11
C SER A 222 -6.58 -20.52 -23.75
N ARG A 223 -5.55 -20.89 -22.97
CA ARG A 223 -4.37 -21.61 -23.45
C ARG A 223 -4.74 -23.01 -23.95
N ASP A 224 -5.59 -23.72 -23.22
CA ASP A 224 -6.04 -25.07 -23.59
C ASP A 224 -6.85 -25.04 -24.89
N ARG A 225 -7.77 -24.09 -25.02
CA ARG A 225 -8.52 -23.87 -26.29
C ARG A 225 -7.59 -23.54 -27.45
N ARG A 226 -6.53 -22.76 -27.21
CA ARG A 226 -5.52 -22.45 -28.25
C ARG A 226 -4.72 -23.69 -28.63
N LYS A 227 -4.30 -24.52 -27.66
CA LYS A 227 -3.62 -25.79 -27.90
C LYS A 227 -4.48 -26.74 -28.75
N GLN A 228 -5.76 -26.90 -28.38
CA GLN A 228 -6.71 -27.73 -29.14
C GLN A 228 -6.90 -27.24 -30.58
N ARG A 229 -6.96 -25.93 -30.82
CA ARG A 229 -7.05 -25.37 -32.17
C ARG A 229 -5.78 -25.63 -32.99
N LEU A 230 -4.62 -25.50 -32.36
CA LEU A 230 -3.33 -25.75 -33.02
C LEU A 230 -3.15 -27.24 -33.34
N SER A 231 -3.57 -28.15 -32.45
CA SER A 231 -3.49 -29.59 -32.70
C SER A 231 -4.41 -30.06 -33.82
N LEU A 232 -5.52 -29.35 -34.09
CA LEU A 232 -6.40 -29.63 -35.23
C LEU A 232 -5.85 -29.11 -36.57
N LEU A 233 -4.85 -28.21 -36.54
CA LEU A 233 -4.21 -27.62 -37.72
C LEU A 233 -2.93 -28.35 -38.13
N LEU A 234 -2.39 -29.20 -37.27
CA LEU A 234 -1.24 -30.05 -37.56
C LEU A 234 -1.74 -31.41 -38.07
N PRO A 235 -1.24 -31.91 -39.23
CA PRO A 235 -1.55 -33.26 -39.67
C PRO A 235 -1.00 -34.27 -38.63
N PRO A 236 -1.64 -35.45 -38.46
CA PRO A 236 -1.10 -36.47 -37.58
C PRO A 236 0.30 -36.82 -38.07
N GLU A 237 1.31 -36.72 -37.20
CA GLU A 237 2.64 -37.22 -37.51
C GLU A 237 2.51 -38.71 -37.80
N ASP A 238 2.87 -39.07 -39.04
CA ASP A 238 2.97 -40.45 -39.48
C ASP A 238 4.05 -41.10 -38.63
N VAL A 239 3.65 -41.90 -37.65
CA VAL A 239 4.57 -42.71 -36.83
C VAL A 239 5.04 -43.85 -37.73
N GLY A 240 5.94 -43.50 -38.66
CA GLY A 240 6.69 -44.43 -39.47
C GLY A 240 7.61 -45.22 -38.56
N HIS A 241 7.18 -46.44 -38.26
CA HIS A 241 7.97 -47.49 -37.62
C HIS A 241 9.16 -47.84 -38.54
N TYR A 242 10.24 -47.07 -38.46
CA TYR A 242 11.53 -47.48 -39.01
C TYR A 242 12.24 -48.33 -37.96
N GLY A 243 11.94 -49.63 -37.97
CA GLY A 243 12.82 -50.65 -37.43
C GLY A 243 14.12 -50.61 -38.22
N TYR A 244 15.17 -50.04 -37.63
CA TYR A 244 16.54 -50.29 -38.05
C TYR A 244 17.11 -51.37 -37.14
N ASP A 245 17.05 -52.61 -37.63
CA ASP A 245 17.98 -53.66 -37.20
C ASP A 245 19.41 -53.13 -37.40
N SER A 246 20.15 -53.03 -36.30
CA SER A 246 21.59 -52.80 -36.32
C SER A 246 22.30 -54.15 -36.25
N PRO A 247 23.12 -54.52 -37.25
CA PRO A 247 24.17 -55.50 -37.03
C PRO A 247 25.47 -54.77 -36.67
N ASP A 248 26.08 -55.27 -35.60
CA ASP A 248 27.51 -55.32 -35.33
C ASP A 248 28.36 -54.03 -35.36
N GLY A 249 28.94 -53.77 -34.20
CA GLY A 249 30.39 -53.96 -34.11
C GLY A 249 31.21 -52.72 -33.77
N SER A 250 31.90 -52.84 -32.63
CA SER A 250 33.00 -52.00 -32.12
C SER A 250 32.60 -50.60 -31.65
N GLY A 251 32.98 -50.12 -30.46
CA GLY A 251 33.95 -50.60 -29.49
C GLY A 251 34.67 -49.39 -28.90
N ILE A 252 34.70 -49.35 -27.56
CA ILE A 252 35.75 -48.77 -26.71
C ILE A 252 35.62 -47.27 -26.33
N PHE A 253 35.59 -47.11 -24.98
CA PHE A 253 35.96 -46.01 -24.08
C PHE A 253 36.99 -44.99 -24.64
N ASP A 254 36.98 -43.70 -24.30
CA ASP A 254 37.02 -43.08 -22.97
C ASP A 254 36.12 -41.82 -22.82
#